data_AF-A0A1J4X225-F1
#
_entry.id   AF-A0A1J4X225-F1
#
_cell.length_a   1.000
_cell.length_b   1.000
_cell.length_c   1.000
_cell.angle_alpha   90.00
_cell.angle_beta   90.00
_cell.angle_gamma   90.00
#
_symmetry.space_group_name_H-M   'P 1'
#
loop_
_entity.id
_entity.type
_entity.pdbx_description
1 polymer ?
#
loop_
_entity_poly.entity_id
_entity_poly.type
_entity_poly.pdbx_seq_one_letter_code
_entity_poly.pdbx_strand_id
1 'polypeptide(L)' 'MKVRASAKPICKDCRLVIRRSGKGKMVRRIVCRKNPKHKQRQG' A
#
# COMPACT_ATOMS: atom_id res chain seq x y z
N MET A 1 7.74 -2.56 4.67
CA MET A 1 6.36 -2.16 4.30
C MET A 1 5.45 -2.61 5.42
N LYS A 2 4.59 -1.75 5.96
CA LYS A 2 3.73 -2.06 7.12
C LYS A 2 2.47 -2.79 6.67
N VAL A 3 2.17 -3.94 7.27
CA VAL A 3 0.95 -4.73 6.97
C VAL A 3 -0.14 -4.27 7.93
N ARG A 4 -1.32 -3.92 7.41
CA ARG A 4 -2.45 -3.40 8.19
C ARG A 4 -3.76 -3.88 7.57
N ALA A 5 -4.77 -4.15 8.40
CA ALA A 5 -6.12 -4.46 7.92
C ALA A 5 -6.73 -3.31 7.09
N SER A 6 -6.42 -2.06 7.44
CA SER A 6 -6.78 -0.86 6.67
C SER A 6 -5.52 -0.08 6.29
N ALA A 7 -5.30 0.08 4.99
CA ALA A 7 -4.20 0.89 4.46
C ALA A 7 -4.77 2.21 3.94
N LYS A 8 -4.39 3.33 4.57
CA LYS A 8 -4.78 4.70 4.17
C LYS A 8 -3.55 5.60 3.91
N PRO A 9 -3.59 6.47 2.89
CA PRO A 9 -2.48 7.38 2.59
C PRO A 9 -2.22 8.32 3.79
N ILE A 10 -0.95 8.58 4.08
CA ILE A 10 -0.52 9.38 5.25
C ILE A 10 -0.05 10.77 4.83
N CYS A 11 0.49 10.92 3.62
CA CYS A 11 0.95 12.21 3.09
C CYS A 11 0.51 12.40 1.63
N LYS A 12 0.71 13.61 1.10
CA LYS A 12 0.34 14.01 -0.28
C LYS A 12 1.00 13.14 -1.36
N ASP A 13 2.16 12.55 -1.06
CA ASP A 13 2.92 11.70 -1.99
C ASP A 13 2.60 10.20 -1.85
N CYS A 14 1.70 9.83 -0.94
CA CYS A 14 1.21 8.46 -0.82
C CYS A 14 0.22 8.16 -1.93
N ARG A 15 0.49 7.11 -2.71
CA ARG A 15 -0.39 6.63 -3.78
C ARG A 15 -0.93 5.27 -3.43
N LEU A 16 -2.24 5.10 -3.60
CA LEU A 16 -2.89 3.80 -3.53
C LEU A 16 -2.61 3.04 -4.83
N VAL A 17 -2.10 1.82 -4.71
CA VAL A 17 -1.80 0.94 -5.82
C VAL A 17 -2.52 -0.38 -5.59
N ILE A 18 -3.28 -0.83 -6.58
CA ILE A 18 -3.96 -2.12 -6.56
C ILE A 18 -3.19 -3.04 -7.52
N ARG A 19 -2.72 -4.18 -7.03
CA ARG A 19 -2.02 -5.18 -7.85
C ARG A 19 -2.65 -6.55 -7.65
N ARG A 20 -2.72 -7.33 -8.72
CA ARG A 20 -3.05 -8.76 -8.62
C ARG A 20 -1.89 -9.47 -7.94
N SER A 21 -2.20 -10.25 -6.90
CA SER A 21 -1.27 -11.22 -6.34
C SER A 21 -1.28 -12.50 -7.18
N GLY A 22 -0.24 -13.32 -7.06
CA GLY A 22 -0.12 -14.57 -7.83
C GLY A 22 -1.29 -15.55 -7.65
N LYS A 23 -2.12 -15.38 -6.61
CA LYS A 23 -3.33 -16.20 -6.35
C LYS A 23 -4.60 -15.60 -6.96
N GLY A 24 -4.49 -14.69 -7.93
CA GLY A 24 -5.64 -13.99 -8.54
C GLY A 24 -6.31 -12.92 -7.64
N LYS A 25 -5.95 -12.83 -6.35
CA LYS A 25 -6.53 -11.86 -5.40
C LYS A 25 -5.95 -10.47 -5.60
N MET A 26 -6.80 -9.44 -5.62
CA MET A 26 -6.37 -8.03 -5.63
C MET A 26 -5.84 -7.63 -4.25
N VAL A 27 -4.65 -7.04 -4.21
CA VAL A 27 -4.03 -6.54 -2.97
C VAL A 27 -3.85 -5.03 -3.09
N ARG A 28 -4.41 -4.29 -2.12
CA ARG A 28 -4.19 -2.85 -2.02
C ARG A 28 -2.90 -2.56 -1.29
N ARG A 29 -2.09 -1.65 -1.82
CA ARG A 29 -0.83 -1.20 -1.23
C ARG A 29 -0.77 0.31 -1.28
N ILE A 30 -0.08 0.89 -0.32
CA ILE A 30 0.28 2.29 -0.34
C ILE A 30 1.77 2.36 -0.60
N VAL A 31 2.12 3.12 -1.62
CA VAL A 31 3.51 3.43 -1.96
C VAL A 31 3.74 4.91 -1.74
N CYS A 32 4.92 5.26 -1.28
CA CYS A 32 5.33 6.66 -1.12
C CYS A 32 6.74 6.78 -1.70
N ARG A 33 6.93 7.76 -2.59
CA ARG A 33 8.23 8.00 -3.24
C ARG A 33 9.21 8.72 -2.31
N LYS A 34 8.70 9.69 -1.52
CA LYS A 34 9.52 10.52 -0.62
C LYS A 34 9.89 9.86 0.70
N ASN A 35 9.01 9.03 1.28
CA ASN A 35 9.25 8.39 2.58
C ASN A 35 8.93 6.88 2.56
N PRO A 36 9.94 5.99 2.68
CA PRO A 36 9.73 4.55 2.68
C PRO A 36 8.95 4.04 3.91
N LYS A 37 8.90 4.79 5.02
CA LYS A 37 8.16 4.43 6.24
C LYS A 37 6.64 4.47 6.06
N HIS A 38 6.14 5.15 5.03
CA HIS A 38 4.70 5.25 4.71
C HIS A 38 4.18 4.06 3.88
N LYS A 39 5.07 3.20 3.36
CA LYS A 39 4.65 2.05 2.53
C LYS A 39 3.80 1.09 3.36
N GLN A 40 2.57 0.81 2.92
CA GLN A 40 1.62 -0.08 3.59
C GLN A 40 1.08 -1.16 2.65
N ARG A 41 0.64 -2.29 3.19
CA ARG A 41 -0.08 -3.35 2.47
C ARG A 41 -1.37 -3.68 3.22
N GLN A 42 -2.48 -3.72 2.50
CA GLN A 42 -3.75 -4.22 3.01
C GLN A 42 -3.74 -5.75 2.96
N GLY A 43 -3.90 -6.37 4.11
CA GLY A 43 -3.91 -7.81 4.29
C GLY A 43 -3.25 -8.22 5.60
#